data_AF-A0A840X517-F1
#
_entry.id   AF-A0A840X517-F1
#
_cell.length_a   1.000
_cell.length_b   1.000
_cell.length_c   1.000
_cell.angle_alpha   90.00
_cell.angle_beta   90.00
_cell.angle_gamma   90.00
#
_symmetry.space_group_name_H-M   'P 1'
#
loop_
_entity.id
_entity.type
_entity.pdbx_description
1 polymer ?
#
loop_
_entity_poly.entity_id
_entity_poly.type
_entity_poly.pdbx_seq_one_letter_code
_entity_poly.pdbx_strand_id
1 'polypeptide(L)'
;MPDFRKIVRANMKSLVGWFGCYDAVAETINARWGDGASKGTVSKKVTGILDWTVADVIALEDASNRYPVTRLLARRLEDRPAVQGGSLLMDGSSIAKESGEAIAAILAAEQSSGAHERAQAITEIDEAMHALRQARTRLESTGSAEAHS
;
A
#
# COMPACT_ATOMS: atom_id res chain seq x y z
N MET A 1 -14.92 -12.65 12.52
CA MET A 1 -14.12 -11.52 12.01
C MET A 1 -13.81 -10.58 13.18
N PRO A 2 -12.56 -10.11 13.39
CA PRO A 2 -12.24 -9.21 14.49
C PRO A 2 -13.03 -7.92 14.37
N ASP A 3 -13.61 -7.44 15.48
CA ASP A 3 -14.26 -6.15 15.53
C ASP A 3 -13.20 -5.04 15.61
N PHE A 4 -12.78 -4.54 14.46
CA PHE A 4 -11.77 -3.49 14.35
C PHE A 4 -12.15 -2.23 15.12
N ARG A 5 -13.45 -1.91 15.25
CA ARG A 5 -13.89 -0.75 16.03
C ARG A 5 -13.55 -0.93 17.51
N LYS A 6 -13.75 -2.12 18.08
CA LYS A 6 -13.36 -2.42 19.47
C LYS A 6 -11.85 -2.36 19.66
N ILE A 7 -11.06 -2.87 18.72
CA ILE A 7 -9.59 -2.85 18.80
C ILE A 7 -9.07 -1.41 18.72
N VAL A 8 -9.58 -0.60 17.78
CA VAL A 8 -9.23 0.83 17.68
C VAL A 8 -9.58 1.56 18.97
N ARG A 9 -10.77 1.35 19.53
CA ARG A 9 -11.16 1.97 20.81
C ARG A 9 -10.22 1.60 21.96
N ALA A 10 -9.79 0.34 22.04
CA ALA A 10 -8.83 -0.09 23.05
C ALA A 10 -7.46 0.60 22.89
N ASN A 11 -6.95 0.69 21.65
CA ASN A 11 -5.70 1.40 21.36
C ASN A 11 -5.80 2.89 21.67
N MET A 12 -6.91 3.54 21.29
CA MET A 12 -7.13 4.96 21.60
C MET A 12 -7.25 5.19 23.11
N LYS A 13 -7.91 4.31 23.85
CA LYS A 13 -7.98 4.39 25.32
C LYS A 13 -6.59 4.28 25.95
N SER A 14 -5.72 3.41 25.42
CA SER A 14 -4.34 3.32 25.86
C SER A 14 -3.54 4.59 25.57
N LEU A 15 -3.73 5.20 24.40
CA LEU A 15 -3.09 6.48 24.05
C LEU A 15 -3.56 7.59 25.00
N VAL A 16 -4.86 7.72 25.23
CA VAL A 16 -5.43 8.67 26.20
C VAL A 16 -4.84 8.48 27.59
N GLY A 17 -4.66 7.24 28.04
CA GLY A 17 -4.02 6.93 29.33
C GLY A 17 -2.56 7.40 29.40
N TRP A 18 -1.83 7.42 28.28
CA TRP A 18 -0.45 7.91 28.22
C TRP A 18 -0.36 9.42 28.43
N PHE A 19 -1.32 10.20 27.91
CA PHE A 19 -1.41 11.65 28.15
C PHE A 19 -1.83 12.00 29.59
N GLY A 20 -2.31 11.03 30.37
CA GLY A 20 -2.63 11.19 31.78
C GLY A 20 -3.96 11.88 32.09
N CYS A 21 -4.39 12.84 31.27
CA CYS A 21 -5.69 13.51 31.43
C CYS A 21 -6.37 13.87 30.11
N TYR A 22 -7.70 14.02 30.15
CA TYR A 22 -8.49 14.36 28.96
C TYR A 22 -8.25 15.80 28.46
N ASP A 23 -7.82 16.70 29.34
CA ASP A 23 -7.49 18.07 28.96
C ASP A 23 -6.23 18.11 28.09
N ALA A 24 -5.18 17.34 28.43
CA ALA A 24 -3.98 17.22 27.61
C ALA A 24 -4.27 16.60 26.23
N VAL A 25 -5.18 15.62 26.17
CA VAL A 25 -5.62 15.02 24.90
C VAL A 25 -6.36 16.03 24.03
N ALA A 26 -7.31 16.78 24.60
CA ALA A 26 -8.04 17.80 23.88
C ALA A 26 -7.10 18.90 23.37
N GLU A 27 -6.18 19.36 24.21
CA GLU A 27 -5.19 20.36 23.84
C GLU A 27 -4.25 19.86 22.74
N THR A 28 -3.85 18.58 22.77
CA THR A 28 -3.02 17.98 21.72
C THR A 28 -3.74 17.98 20.36
N ILE A 29 -5.03 17.64 20.35
CA ILE A 29 -5.85 17.67 19.14
C ILE A 29 -5.99 19.11 18.65
N ASN A 30 -6.24 20.04 19.57
CA ASN A 30 -6.46 21.43 19.21
C ASN A 30 -5.19 22.14 18.72
N ALA A 31 -4.05 21.88 19.36
CA ALA A 31 -2.76 22.42 18.95
C ALA A 31 -2.41 22.06 17.50
N ARG A 32 -2.90 20.91 17.03
CA ARG A 32 -2.64 20.44 15.67
C ARG A 32 -3.67 20.93 14.65
N TRP A 33 -4.95 20.89 14.99
CA TRP A 33 -6.03 21.12 14.03
C TRP A 33 -6.82 22.43 14.25
N GLY A 34 -6.51 23.18 15.30
CA GLY A 34 -7.27 24.37 15.71
C GLY A 34 -8.35 24.05 16.74
N ASP A 35 -9.49 24.72 16.69
CA ASP A 35 -10.58 24.49 17.66
C ASP A 35 -11.40 23.22 17.31
N GLY A 36 -11.95 22.53 18.31
CA GLY A 36 -12.87 21.40 18.06
C GLY A 36 -12.84 20.23 19.05
N ALA A 37 -11.82 20.13 19.91
CA ALA A 37 -11.78 19.14 20.99
C ALA A 37 -11.91 19.80 22.35
N SER A 38 -12.77 19.24 23.20
CA SER A 38 -12.88 19.60 24.61
C SER A 38 -12.74 18.34 25.46
N LYS A 39 -12.49 18.52 26.76
CA LYS A 39 -12.52 17.43 27.75
C LYS A 39 -13.78 16.57 27.64
N GLY A 40 -14.94 17.22 27.46
CA GLY A 40 -16.24 16.55 27.31
C GLY A 40 -16.31 15.73 26.03
N THR A 41 -15.78 16.26 24.92
CA THR A 41 -15.68 15.54 23.64
C THR A 41 -14.81 14.29 23.79
N VAL A 42 -13.62 14.42 24.40
CA VAL A 42 -12.70 13.29 24.65
C VAL A 42 -13.37 12.23 25.54
N SER A 43 -14.03 12.63 26.62
CA SER A 43 -14.75 11.71 27.52
C SER A 43 -15.84 10.91 26.79
N LYS A 44 -16.63 11.57 25.92
CA LYS A 44 -17.63 10.91 25.07
C LYS A 44 -16.99 9.92 24.08
N LYS A 45 -15.81 10.23 23.53
CA LYS A 45 -15.06 9.33 22.65
C LYS A 45 -14.50 8.11 23.40
N VAL A 46 -13.99 8.30 24.62
CA VAL A 46 -13.47 7.22 25.47
C VAL A 46 -14.58 6.27 25.93
N THR A 47 -15.75 6.80 26.28
CA THR A 47 -16.94 6.00 26.67
C THR A 47 -17.65 5.35 25.48
N GLY A 48 -17.27 5.70 24.25
CA GLY A 48 -17.83 5.14 23.03
C GLY A 48 -19.18 5.73 22.61
N ILE A 49 -19.59 6.85 23.23
CA ILE A 49 -20.74 7.66 22.82
C ILE A 49 -20.45 8.37 21.50
N LEU A 50 -19.20 8.83 21.33
CA LEU A 50 -18.67 9.35 20.07
C LEU A 50 -17.59 8.41 19.53
N ASP A 51 -17.45 8.39 18.22
CA ASP A 51 -16.35 7.66 17.57
C ASP A 51 -15.10 8.55 17.45
N TRP A 52 -13.96 7.87 17.41
CA TRP A 52 -12.67 8.48 17.11
C TRP A 52 -12.57 8.72 15.61
N THR A 53 -12.22 9.94 15.22
CA THR A 53 -11.97 10.30 13.82
C THR A 53 -10.52 9.99 13.45
N VAL A 54 -10.23 9.91 12.15
CA VAL A 54 -8.85 9.76 11.66
C VAL A 54 -7.97 10.93 12.10
N ALA A 55 -8.51 12.16 12.14
CA ALA A 55 -7.78 13.33 12.61
C ALA A 55 -7.34 13.20 14.08
N ASP A 56 -8.20 12.65 14.94
CA ASP A 56 -7.84 12.38 16.35
C ASP A 56 -6.72 11.35 16.45
N VAL A 57 -6.80 10.28 15.65
CA VAL A 57 -5.79 9.21 15.63
C VAL A 57 -4.44 9.79 15.24
N ILE A 58 -4.37 10.53 14.13
CA ILE A 58 -3.11 11.14 13.65
C ILE A 58 -2.52 12.08 14.70
N ALA A 59 -3.33 12.96 15.29
CA ALA A 59 -2.84 13.92 16.28
C ALA A 59 -2.21 13.24 17.48
N LEU A 60 -2.88 12.22 18.04
CA LEU A 60 -2.44 11.55 19.26
C LEU A 60 -1.29 10.56 19.02
N GLU A 61 -1.31 9.84 17.90
CA GLU A 61 -0.22 8.93 17.55
C GLU A 61 1.10 9.68 17.30
N ASP A 62 1.06 10.78 16.54
CA ASP A 62 2.25 11.59 16.28
C ASP A 62 2.77 12.28 17.54
N ALA A 63 1.88 12.87 18.35
CA ALA A 63 2.28 13.57 19.57
C ALA A 63 2.89 12.61 20.62
N SER A 64 2.46 11.34 20.62
CA SER A 64 3.04 10.31 21.50
C SER A 64 4.17 9.51 20.85
N ASN A 65 4.46 9.74 19.56
CA ASN A 65 5.35 8.94 18.72
C ASN A 65 5.06 7.43 18.84
N ARG A 66 3.77 7.07 18.94
CA ARG A 66 3.28 5.70 19.09
C ARG A 66 2.15 5.48 18.10
N TYR A 67 2.29 4.44 17.28
CA TYR A 67 1.42 4.21 16.13
C TYR A 67 0.56 2.93 16.21
N PRO A 68 -0.13 2.63 17.34
CA PRO A 68 -0.84 1.36 17.49
C PRO A 68 -2.02 1.17 16.51
N VAL A 69 -2.78 2.21 16.20
CA VAL A 69 -3.87 2.18 15.22
C VAL A 69 -3.31 2.15 13.80
N THR A 70 -2.32 3.00 13.49
CA THR A 70 -1.69 2.99 12.17
C THR A 70 -1.04 1.63 11.85
N ARG A 71 -0.33 1.02 12.81
CA ARG A 71 0.23 -0.34 12.66
C ARG A 71 -0.87 -1.40 12.50
N LEU A 72 -1.98 -1.29 13.23
CA LEU A 72 -3.13 -2.18 13.04
C LEU A 72 -3.69 -2.06 11.62
N LEU A 73 -3.85 -0.84 11.09
CA LEU A 73 -4.35 -0.62 9.75
C LEU A 73 -3.38 -1.12 8.68
N ALA A 74 -2.07 -0.91 8.87
CA ALA A 74 -1.04 -1.46 7.98
C ALA A 74 -1.08 -3.00 7.94
N ARG A 75 -1.20 -3.66 9.10
CA ARG A 75 -1.37 -5.12 9.16
C ARG A 75 -2.60 -5.62 8.43
N ARG A 76 -3.70 -4.86 8.41
CA ARG A 76 -4.89 -5.22 7.61
C ARG A 76 -4.61 -5.22 6.11
N LEU A 77 -3.62 -4.46 5.66
CA LEU A 77 -3.16 -4.48 4.28
C LEU A 77 -2.20 -5.65 4.04
N GLU A 78 -1.36 -5.99 5.01
CA GLU A 78 -0.42 -7.13 4.96
C GLU A 78 -1.14 -8.49 5.01
N ASP A 79 -2.22 -8.60 5.79
CA ASP A 79 -3.06 -9.81 5.91
C ASP A 79 -4.02 -9.99 4.72
N ARG A 80 -4.06 -9.04 3.77
CA ARG A 80 -4.60 -9.37 2.45
C ARG A 80 -3.64 -10.36 1.82
N PRO A 81 -4.12 -11.44 1.17
CA PRO A 81 -3.24 -12.20 0.29
C PRO A 81 -2.56 -11.16 -0.58
N ALA A 82 -1.22 -11.11 -0.53
CA ALA A 82 -0.47 -10.19 -1.35
C ALA A 82 -1.11 -10.30 -2.73
N VAL A 83 -1.62 -9.19 -3.27
CA VAL A 83 -1.73 -9.12 -4.73
C VAL A 83 -0.27 -9.19 -5.14
N GLN A 84 0.23 -10.41 -5.31
CA GLN A 84 1.60 -10.76 -5.67
C GLN A 84 1.85 -10.38 -7.14
N GLY A 85 1.15 -9.36 -7.60
CA GLY A 85 0.94 -9.10 -8.98
C GLY A 85 1.26 -7.66 -9.26
N GLY A 86 2.28 -7.46 -10.08
CA GLY A 86 2.34 -6.29 -10.93
C GLY A 86 0.95 -5.98 -11.53
N SER A 87 0.73 -4.72 -11.85
CA SER A 87 -0.46 -4.34 -12.62
C SER A 87 -0.24 -4.71 -14.08
N LEU A 88 -1.31 -5.03 -14.83
CA LEU A 88 -1.24 -5.10 -16.30
C LEU A 88 -0.67 -3.79 -16.90
N LEU A 89 -0.84 -2.66 -16.20
CA LEU A 89 -0.23 -1.38 -16.57
C LEU A 89 1.30 -1.39 -16.43
N MET A 90 1.82 -2.00 -15.35
CA MET A 90 3.26 -2.18 -15.17
C MET A 90 3.81 -3.17 -16.19
N ASP A 91 3.12 -4.30 -16.39
CA ASP A 91 3.49 -5.30 -17.39
C ASP A 91 3.53 -4.68 -18.80
N GLY A 92 2.55 -3.84 -19.16
CA GLY A 92 2.52 -3.12 -20.44
C GLY A 92 3.70 -2.16 -20.62
N SER A 93 4.13 -1.49 -19.54
CA SER A 93 5.31 -0.62 -19.56
C SER A 93 6.60 -1.42 -19.76
N SER A 94 6.73 -2.55 -19.07
CA SER A 94 7.86 -3.47 -19.25
C SER A 94 7.88 -4.07 -20.66
N ILE A 95 6.74 -4.56 -21.17
CA ILE A 95 6.64 -5.09 -22.55
C ILE A 95 7.11 -4.04 -23.56
N ALA A 96 6.68 -2.78 -23.43
CA ALA A 96 7.07 -1.73 -24.35
C ALA A 96 8.59 -1.47 -24.35
N LYS A 97 9.20 -1.43 -23.15
CA LYS A 97 10.65 -1.26 -23.00
C LYS A 97 11.41 -2.45 -23.61
N GLU A 98 11.16 -3.66 -23.12
CA GLU A 98 11.92 -4.84 -23.52
C GLU A 98 11.71 -5.16 -25.01
N SER A 99 10.51 -4.93 -25.56
CA SER A 99 10.27 -5.09 -27.01
C SER A 99 11.04 -4.07 -27.84
N GLY A 100 11.17 -2.84 -27.35
CA GLY A 100 11.96 -1.79 -28.02
C GLY A 100 13.45 -2.14 -28.04
N GLU A 101 13.98 -2.63 -26.92
CA GLU A 101 15.37 -3.09 -26.79
C GLU A 101 15.65 -4.31 -27.68
N ALA A 102 14.73 -5.28 -27.72
CA ALA A 102 14.81 -6.42 -28.63
C ALA A 102 14.80 -6.00 -30.12
N ILE A 103 13.91 -5.09 -30.52
CA ILE A 103 13.87 -4.57 -31.89
C ILE A 103 15.19 -3.87 -32.25
N ALA A 104 15.72 -3.03 -31.36
CA ALA A 104 16.97 -2.33 -31.57
C ALA A 104 18.15 -3.31 -31.73
N ALA A 105 18.22 -4.34 -30.88
CA ALA A 105 19.28 -5.34 -30.94
C ALA A 105 19.20 -6.23 -32.19
N ILE A 106 17.99 -6.59 -32.65
CA ILE A 106 17.80 -7.30 -33.93
C ILE A 106 18.34 -6.46 -35.09
N LEU A 107 17.99 -5.17 -35.14
CA LEU A 107 18.46 -4.29 -36.22
C LEU A 107 19.98 -4.11 -36.19
N ALA A 108 20.59 -4.03 -35.01
CA ALA A 108 22.04 -3.99 -34.85
C ALA A 108 22.72 -5.29 -35.30
N ALA A 109 22.13 -6.44 -34.96
CA ALA A 109 22.64 -7.76 -35.35
C ALA A 109 22.52 -8.02 -36.85
N GLU A 110 21.51 -7.46 -37.53
CA GLU A 110 21.37 -7.53 -39.01
C GLU A 110 22.42 -6.67 -39.73
N GLN A 111 22.77 -5.52 -39.16
CA GLN A 111 23.77 -4.62 -39.73
C GLN A 111 25.21 -5.03 -39.39
N SER A 112 25.40 -5.95 -38.44
CA SER A 112 26.70 -6.47 -38.02
C SER A 112 26.89 -7.93 -38.46
N SER A 113 28.12 -8.31 -38.77
CA SER A 113 28.51 -9.72 -38.95
C SER A 113 29.14 -10.32 -37.68
N GLY A 114 29.09 -9.58 -36.57
CA GLY A 114 29.66 -9.97 -35.28
C GLY A 114 28.80 -10.98 -34.52
N ALA A 115 29.45 -11.96 -33.91
CA ALA A 115 28.80 -12.96 -33.05
C ALA A 115 28.25 -12.34 -31.75
N HIS A 116 28.80 -11.21 -31.31
CA HIS A 116 28.40 -10.52 -30.08
C HIS A 116 27.02 -9.89 -30.21
N GLU A 117 26.75 -9.22 -31.32
CA GLU A 117 25.49 -8.54 -31.60
C GLU A 117 24.35 -9.53 -31.77
N ARG A 118 24.63 -10.70 -32.35
CA ARG A 118 23.67 -11.82 -32.40
C ARG A 118 23.33 -12.35 -31.02
N ALA A 119 24.32 -12.53 -30.15
CA ALA A 119 24.11 -12.99 -28.78
C ALA A 119 23.32 -11.96 -27.95
N GLN A 120 23.60 -10.67 -28.13
CA GLN A 120 22.83 -9.60 -27.51
C GLN A 120 21.38 -9.63 -27.97
N ALA A 121 21.12 -9.73 -29.29
CA ALA A 121 19.77 -9.80 -29.82
C ALA A 121 18.96 -10.97 -29.24
N ILE A 122 19.58 -12.15 -29.09
CA ILE A 122 18.93 -13.31 -28.44
C ILE A 122 18.56 -13.00 -26.99
N THR A 123 19.46 -12.36 -26.24
CA THR A 123 19.22 -12.00 -24.83
C THR A 123 18.04 -11.05 -24.71
N GLU A 124 18.02 -9.98 -25.49
CA GLU A 124 16.93 -8.99 -25.47
C GLU A 124 15.59 -9.60 -25.90
N ILE A 125 15.60 -10.52 -26.87
CA ILE A 125 14.40 -11.29 -27.27
C ILE A 125 13.88 -12.14 -26.11
N ASP A 126 14.76 -12.79 -25.35
CA ASP A 126 14.37 -13.61 -24.19
C ASP A 126 13.76 -12.74 -23.08
N GLU A 127 14.30 -11.54 -22.85
CA GLU A 127 13.75 -10.58 -21.88
C GLU A 127 12.35 -10.09 -22.31
N ALA A 128 12.17 -9.75 -23.58
CA ALA A 128 10.85 -9.39 -24.13
C ALA A 128 9.83 -10.54 -24.01
N MET A 129 10.25 -11.77 -24.32
CA MET A 129 9.40 -12.96 -24.12
C MET A 129 9.04 -13.19 -22.66
N HIS A 130 9.97 -12.94 -21.74
CA HIS A 130 9.72 -13.07 -20.32
C HIS A 130 8.65 -12.08 -19.86
N ALA A 131 8.73 -10.81 -20.26
CA ALA A 131 7.73 -9.80 -19.95
C ALA A 131 6.33 -10.16 -20.51
N LEU A 132 6.27 -10.62 -21.77
CA LEU A 132 5.02 -11.06 -22.40
C LEU A 132 4.40 -12.27 -21.69
N ARG A 133 5.22 -13.24 -21.27
CA ARG A 133 4.75 -14.43 -20.52
C ARG A 133 4.19 -14.03 -19.16
N GLN A 134 4.84 -13.12 -18.44
CA GLN A 134 4.33 -12.62 -17.16
C GLN A 134 2.96 -11.97 -17.31
N ALA A 135 2.79 -11.11 -18.31
CA ALA A 135 1.50 -10.47 -18.62
C ALA A 135 0.41 -11.50 -18.96
N ARG A 136 0.75 -12.51 -19.77
CA ARG A 136 -0.15 -13.61 -20.15
C ARG A 136 -0.62 -14.40 -18.93
N THR A 137 0.30 -14.83 -18.08
CA THR A 137 -0.04 -15.56 -16.84
C THR A 137 -0.95 -14.71 -15.95
N ARG A 138 -0.72 -13.39 -15.89
CA ARG A 138 -1.60 -12.48 -15.15
C ARG A 138 -3.02 -12.43 -15.72
N LEU A 139 -3.16 -12.31 -17.03
CA LEU A 139 -4.47 -12.33 -17.70
C LEU A 139 -5.22 -13.65 -17.44
N GLU A 140 -4.52 -14.79 -17.53
CA GLU A 140 -5.10 -16.12 -17.27
C GLU A 140 -5.53 -16.30 -15.81
N SER A 141 -4.74 -15.78 -14.87
CA SER A 141 -5.08 -15.79 -13.44
C SER A 141 -6.29 -14.90 -13.12
N THR A 142 -6.50 -13.83 -13.89
CA THR A 142 -7.64 -12.91 -13.71
C THR A 142 -8.92 -13.53 -14.29
N GLY A 143 -8.85 -14.16 -15.48
CA GLY A 143 -9.99 -14.84 -16.09
C GLY A 143 -10.48 -16.08 -15.33
N SER A 144 -9.60 -16.75 -14.58
CA SER A 144 -9.97 -17.91 -13.74
C SER A 144 -10.75 -17.51 -12.47
N ALA A 145 -10.57 -16.27 -12.00
CA ALA A 145 -11.28 -15.74 -10.84
C ALA A 145 -12.73 -15.32 -11.16
N GLU A 146 -13.03 -14.95 -12.39
CA GLU A 146 -14.39 -14.58 -12.84
C GLU A 146 -15.28 -15.80 -13.14
N ALA A 147 -14.69 -16.97 -13.42
CA ALA A 147 -15.44 -18.18 -13.77
C ALA A 147 -16.04 -18.95 -12.56
N HIS A 148 -15.71 -18.53 -11.32
CA HIS A 148 -16.18 -19.17 -10.08
C HIS A 148 -17.01 -18.23 -9.18
N SER A 149 -17.46 -17.09 -9.73
CA SER A 149 -18.41 -16.18 -9.08
C SER A 149 -19.76 -16.19 -9.78
#